data_AF-A0AA43GXC7-F1
#
_entry.id   AF-A0AA43GXC7-F1
#
_cell.length_a   1.000
_cell.length_b   1.000
_cell.length_c   1.000
_cell.angle_alpha   90.00
_cell.angle_beta   90.00
_cell.angle_gamma   90.00
#
_symmetry.space_group_name_H-M   'P 1'
#
loop_
_entity.id
_entity.type
_entity.pdbx_description
1 polymer ?
#
loop_
_entity_poly.entity_id
_entity_poly.type
_entity_poly.pdbx_seq_one_letter_code
_entity_poly.pdbx_strand_id
1 'polypeptide(L)' 'MAQGEASIRVYLSPEVKDRFKTVCFFKGLNMSDVSAELIEDWLAQNDMELPNSQKISPSPTGKKSNRSV' A
#
# COMPACT_ATOMS: atom_id res chain seq x y z
N MET A 1 0.97 -4.58 -14.92
CA MET A 1 1.35 -3.80 -13.73
C MET A 1 0.14 -2.97 -13.35
N ALA A 2 -0.63 -3.39 -12.35
CA ALA A 2 -1.82 -2.66 -11.93
C ALA A 2 -1.40 -1.41 -11.15
N GLN A 3 -1.97 -0.27 -11.52
CA GLN A 3 -1.62 1.05 -11.03
C GLN A 3 -2.27 1.25 -9.64
N GLY A 4 -1.53 1.10 -8.53
CA GLY A 4 -2.05 1.38 -7.20
C GLY A 4 -1.33 0.77 -5.99
N GLU A 5 -0.45 -0.22 -6.20
CA GLU A 5 0.21 -0.89 -5.07
C GLU A 5 1.53 -0.21 -4.70
N ALA A 6 1.69 0.14 -3.41
CA ALA A 6 2.92 0.66 -2.84
C ALA A 6 3.56 -0.38 -1.91
N SER A 7 4.89 -0.48 -1.93
CA SER A 7 5.62 -1.42 -1.07
C SER A 7 6.12 -0.74 0.20
N ILE A 8 6.03 -1.43 1.32
CA ILE A 8 6.62 -1.02 2.60
C ILE A 8 7.74 -1.99 2.97
N ARG A 9 8.78 -1.48 3.65
CA ARG A 9 9.85 -2.30 4.20
C ARG A 9 9.71 -2.34 5.71
N VAL A 10 9.52 -3.53 6.26
CA VAL A 10 9.37 -3.74 7.70
C VAL A 10 10.58 -4.49 8.25
N TYR A 11 11.09 -4.04 9.39
CA TYR A 11 12.16 -4.71 10.11
C TYR A 11 11.57 -5.51 11.27
N LEU A 12 11.82 -6.80 11.28
CA LEU A 12 11.36 -7.75 12.31
C LEU A 12 12.55 -8.58 12.76
N SER A 13 12.51 -9.09 14.00
CA SER A 13 13.47 -10.11 14.42
C SER A 13 13.31 -11.38 13.57
N PRO A 14 14.38 -12.16 13.33
CA PRO A 14 14.31 -13.37 12.52
C PRO A 14 13.26 -14.37 13.03
N GLU A 15 13.15 -14.53 14.34
CA GLU A 15 12.21 -15.46 14.99
C GLU A 15 10.75 -15.07 14.73
N VAL A 16 10.42 -13.78 14.81
CA VAL A 16 9.06 -13.28 14.56
C VAL A 16 8.69 -13.46 13.10
N LYS A 17 9.61 -13.13 12.19
CA LYS A 17 9.40 -13.31 10.75
C LYS A 17 9.13 -14.78 10.40
N ASP A 18 9.91 -15.70 10.97
CA ASP A 18 9.77 -17.13 10.68
C ASP A 18 8.45 -17.70 11.21
N ARG A 19 8.06 -17.31 12.42
CA ARG A 19 6.76 -17.67 12.99
C ARG A 19 5.61 -17.10 12.17
N PHE A 20 5.70 -15.83 11.77
CA PHE A 20 4.68 -15.19 10.92
C PHE A 20 4.52 -15.91 9.58
N LYS A 21 5.63 -16.18 8.90
CA LYS A 21 5.64 -16.94 7.64
C LYS A 21 5.02 -18.33 7.81
N THR A 22 5.39 -19.04 8.86
CA THR A 22 4.87 -20.39 9.16
C THR A 22 3.36 -20.38 9.35
N VAL A 23 2.84 -19.43 10.13
CA VAL A 23 1.39 -19.29 10.35
C VAL A 23 0.65 -18.95 9.06
N CYS A 24 1.16 -18.01 8.26
CA CYS A 24 0.59 -17.67 6.96
C CYS A 24 0.54 -18.88 6.03
N PHE A 25 1.63 -19.65 5.98
CA PHE A 25 1.74 -20.86 5.17
C PHE A 25 0.70 -21.93 5.58
N PHE A 26 0.57 -22.22 6.88
CA PHE A 26 -0.41 -23.21 7.35
C PHE A 26 -1.86 -22.80 7.08
N LYS A 27 -2.14 -21.50 7.03
CA LYS A 27 -3.47 -20.96 6.70
C LYS A 27 -3.69 -20.78 5.20
N GLY A 28 -2.68 -21.01 4.36
CA GLY A 28 -2.76 -20.77 2.92
C GLY A 28 -2.89 -19.29 2.55
N LEU A 29 -2.39 -18.38 3.39
CA LEU A 29 -2.48 -16.94 3.21
C LEU A 29 -1.13 -16.36 2.77
N ASN A 30 -1.15 -15.30 1.96
CA ASN A 30 0.06 -14.57 1.63
C ASN A 30 0.43 -13.61 2.76
N MET A 31 1.74 -13.48 3.02
CA MET A 31 2.24 -12.54 4.01
C MET A 31 1.84 -11.09 3.70
N SER A 32 1.78 -10.72 2.41
CA SER A 32 1.36 -9.38 1.97
C SER A 32 -0.09 -9.10 2.33
N ASP A 33 -1.00 -10.03 2.06
CA ASP A 33 -2.44 -9.87 2.32
C ASP A 33 -2.69 -9.70 3.82
N VAL A 34 -2.08 -10.56 4.64
CA VAL A 34 -2.18 -10.47 6.10
C VAL A 34 -1.59 -9.16 6.63
N SER A 35 -0.47 -8.69 6.05
CA SER A 35 0.13 -7.43 6.46
C SER A 35 -0.74 -6.23 6.09
N ALA A 36 -1.37 -6.25 4.91
CA ALA A 36 -2.29 -5.20 4.47
C ALA A 36 -3.51 -5.12 5.39
N GLU A 37 -4.15 -6.26 5.68
CA GLU A 37 -5.30 -6.35 6.59
C GLU A 37 -4.96 -5.81 7.98
N LEU A 38 -3.82 -6.21 8.56
CA LEU A 38 -3.39 -5.72 9.86
C LEU A 38 -3.12 -4.21 9.88
N ILE A 39 -2.65 -3.64 8.77
CA ILE A 39 -2.42 -2.18 8.65
C ILE A 39 -3.75 -1.45 8.54
N GLU A 40 -4.68 -1.95 7.72
CA GLU A 40 -6.03 -1.37 7.59
C GLU A 40 -6.79 -1.40 8.92
N ASP A 41 -6.75 -2.53 9.62
CA ASP A 41 -7.34 -2.67 10.95
C ASP A 41 -6.72 -1.72 11.98
N TRP A 42 -5.39 -1.57 11.94
CA TRP A 42 -4.70 -0.63 12.80
C TRP A 42 -5.12 0.81 12.52
N LEU A 43 -5.22 1.20 11.25
CA LEU A 43 -5.70 2.52 10.86
C LEU A 43 -7.16 2.71 11.28
N ALA A 44 -8.06 1.76 11.03
CA ALA A 44 -9.46 1.87 11.43
C ALA A 44 -9.67 2.21 12.93
N GLN A 45 -8.73 1.80 13.79
CA GLN A 45 -8.77 2.07 15.22
C GLN A 45 -7.98 3.33 15.65
N ASN A 46 -6.97 3.73 14.87
CA ASN A 46 -5.99 4.75 15.27
C ASN A 46 -5.89 5.93 14.31
N ASP A 47 -6.69 5.96 13.23
CA ASP A 47 -6.73 7.06 12.29
C ASP A 47 -7.29 8.29 13.01
N MET A 48 -6.37 9.05 13.61
CA MET A 48 -6.64 10.41 14.01
C MET A 48 -6.76 11.18 12.71
N GLU A 49 -7.88 11.87 12.49
CA GLU A 49 -8.09 12.74 11.33
C GLU A 49 -6.91 13.72 11.22
N LEU A 50 -5.89 13.34 10.46
CA LEU A 50 -4.79 14.21 10.12
C LEU A 50 -5.38 15.22 9.13
N PRO A 51 -5.25 16.54 9.37
CA PRO A 51 -5.73 17.52 8.42
C PRO A 51 -5.04 17.28 7.07
N ASN A 52 -5.86 16.81 6.13
CA ASN A 52 -5.51 16.38 4.78
C ASN A 52 -4.52 17.36 4.11
N SER A 53 -3.24 17.01 4.13
CA SER A 53 -2.19 17.68 3.36
C SER A 53 -1.54 16.63 2.48
N GLN A 54 -2.21 16.27 1.37
CA GLN A 54 -1.59 16.05 0.05
C GLN A 54 -2.60 15.40 -0.93
N LYS A 55 -3.58 16.18 -1.39
CA LYS A 55 -4.06 16.03 -2.78
C LYS A 55 -2.99 16.59 -3.71
N ILE A 56 -2.05 15.76 -4.14
CA ILE A 56 -1.32 16.03 -5.39
C ILE A 56 -1.94 15.11 -6.43
N SER A 57 -3.00 15.62 -7.05
CA SER A 57 -3.63 15.04 -8.25
C SER A 57 -2.61 15.00 -9.39
N PRO A 58 -2.50 13.91 -10.17
CA PRO A 58 -1.94 14.00 -11.52
C PRO A 58 -3.02 14.58 -12.44
N SER A 59 -2.90 15.84 -12.83
CA SER A 59 -3.71 16.40 -13.92
C SER A 59 -3.18 15.90 -15.28
N PRO A 60 -4.02 15.30 -16.14
CA PRO A 60 -3.68 15.06 -17.52
C PRO A 60 -4.20 16.23 -18.37
N THR A 61 -3.31 17.08 -18.88
CA THR A 61 -3.69 18.09 -19.88
C THR A 61 -2.82 17.99 -21.13
N GLY A 62 -3.43 17.48 -22.19
CA GLY A 62 -3.32 18.10 -23.52
C GLY A 62 -2.40 17.45 -24.55
N LYS A 63 -2.86 16.37 -25.20
CA LYS A 63 -2.57 16.16 -26.63
C LYS A 63 -3.53 17.02 -27.47
N LYS A 64 -3.02 17.84 -28.39
CA LYS A 64 -3.59 18.24 -29.71
C LYS A 64 -2.57 19.16 -30.40
N SER A 65 -1.89 18.71 -31.47
CA SER A 65 -2.36 18.68 -32.87
C SER A 65 -2.26 20.05 -33.55
N ASN A 66 -1.23 20.17 -34.41
CA ASN A 66 -1.21 20.77 -35.75
C ASN A 66 -1.90 22.14 -36.01
N ARG A 67 -1.15 23.13 -36.53
CA ARG A 67 -1.36 23.79 -37.84
C ARG A 67 -0.60 25.14 -37.97
N SER A 68 0.03 25.30 -39.12
CA SER A 68 0.71 26.47 -39.69
C SER A 68 -0.17 27.72 -39.82
N VAL A 69 0.42 28.91 -39.67
CA VAL A 69 0.47 30.03 -40.64
C VAL A 69 1.72 30.86 -40.33
#